data_AF-A0A7C6RV68-F1
#
_entry.id   AF-A0A7C6RV68-F1
#
_cell.length_a   1.000
_cell.length_b   1.000
_cell.length_c   1.000
_cell.angle_alpha   90.00
_cell.angle_beta   90.00
_cell.angle_gamma   90.00
#
_symmetry.space_group_name_H-M   'P 1'
#
loop_
_entity.id
_entity.type
_entity.pdbx_description
1 polymer ?
#
loop_
_entity_poly.entity_id
_entity_poly.type
_entity_poly.pdbx_seq_one_letter_code
_entity_poly.pdbx_strand_id
1 'polypeptide(L)' 'MLNLPNVELKEARFYRQVFAEGQREERLRIVRSLLDVIADDRLLAEKTGLSEAEVQTLRAQQH' A
#
# COMPACT_ATOMS: atom_id res chain seq x y z
N MET A 1 13.71 35.62 -11.00
CA MET A 1 13.64 34.49 -11.95
C MET A 1 13.22 33.25 -11.18
N LEU A 2 12.03 32.72 -11.44
CA LEU A 2 11.55 31.47 -10.84
C LEU A 2 12.19 30.29 -11.60
N ASN A 3 12.85 29.38 -10.87
CA ASN A 3 13.40 28.13 -11.40
C ASN A 3 12.24 27.17 -11.73
N LEU A 4 11.57 27.39 -12.86
CA LEU A 4 10.47 26.55 -13.37
C LEU A 4 10.79 25.04 -13.39
N PRO A 5 11.99 24.55 -13.76
CA PRO A 5 12.28 23.11 -13.79
C PRO A 5 12.25 22.44 -12.41
N ASN A 6 12.54 23.20 -11.35
CA ASN A 6 12.62 22.67 -9.99
C ASN A 6 11.23 22.53 -9.34
N VAL A 7 10.22 23.25 -9.82
CA VAL A 7 8.84 23.16 -9.35
C VAL A 7 8.16 21.93 -9.95
N GLU A 8 8.28 21.72 -11.27
CA GLU A 8 7.68 20.55 -11.94
C GLU A 8 8.26 19.22 -11.43
N LEU A 9 9.58 19.16 -11.16
CA LEU A 9 10.19 17.97 -10.58
C LEU A 9 9.72 17.68 -9.15
N LYS A 10 9.38 18.72 -8.37
CA LYS A 10 8.82 18.56 -7.02
C LYS A 10 7.37 18.10 -7.08
N GLU A 11 6.57 18.67 -7.97
CA GLU A 11 5.18 18.26 -8.18
C GLU A 11 5.08 16.81 -8.65
N ALA A 12 5.89 16.40 -9.63
CA ALA A 12 5.92 15.02 -10.11
C ALA A 12 6.29 14.01 -9.00
N ARG A 13 7.24 14.37 -8.11
CA ARG A 13 7.58 13.53 -6.94
C ARG A 13 6.44 13.47 -5.94
N PHE A 14 5.78 14.59 -5.67
CA PHE A 14 4.62 14.67 -4.79
C PHE A 14 3.48 13.79 -5.28
N TYR A 15 3.08 13.91 -6.55
CA TYR A 15 2.05 13.06 -7.14
C TYR A 15 2.43 11.58 -7.06
N ARG A 16 3.66 11.21 -7.42
CA ARG A 16 4.12 9.81 -7.32
C ARG A 16 4.00 9.27 -5.89
N GLN A 17 4.34 10.09 -4.89
CA GLN A 17 4.20 9.72 -3.49
C GLN A 17 2.74 9.54 -3.09
N VAL A 18 1.87 10.51 -3.38
CA VAL A 18 0.43 10.46 -3.07
C VAL A 18 -0.24 9.25 -3.74
N PHE A 19 0.08 8.97 -5.00
CA PHE A 19 -0.46 7.78 -5.69
C PHE A 19 0.07 6.47 -5.12
N ALA A 20 1.34 6.42 -4.69
CA ALA A 20 1.91 5.23 -4.05
C ALA A 20 1.30 4.97 -2.67
N GLU A 21 1.06 6.03 -1.89
CA GLU A 21 0.37 5.98 -0.61
C GLU A 21 -1.07 5.50 -0.78
N GLY A 22 -1.84 6.10 -1.71
CA GLY A 22 -3.22 5.66 -1.99
C GLY A 22 -3.32 4.22 -2.49
N GLN A 23 -2.38 3.77 -3.33
CA GLN A 23 -2.32 2.36 -3.74
C GLN A 23 -2.00 1.42 -2.58
N ARG A 24 -1.15 1.86 -1.63
CA ARG A 24 -0.84 1.06 -0.45
C ARG A 24 -2.05 0.97 0.48
N GLU A 25 -2.76 2.06 0.71
CA GLU A 25 -4.00 2.06 1.51
C GLU A 25 -5.06 1.13 0.92
N GLU A 26 -5.24 1.14 -0.40
CA GLU A 26 -6.20 0.26 -1.06
C GLU A 26 -5.80 -1.22 -0.92
N ARG A 27 -4.51 -1.57 -1.06
CA ARG A 27 -4.03 -2.93 -0.79
C ARG A 27 -4.32 -3.37 0.65
N LEU A 28 -4.08 -2.49 1.63
CA LEU A 28 -4.37 -2.77 3.04
C LEU A 28 -5.87 -2.98 3.29
N ARG A 29 -6.72 -2.18 2.65
CA ARG A 29 -8.19 -2.32 2.72
C ARG A 29 -8.63 -3.68 2.18
N ILE A 30 -8.12 -4.07 1.01
CA ILE A 30 -8.43 -5.37 0.38
C ILE A 30 -7.99 -6.52 1.28
N VAL A 31 -6.75 -6.50 1.80
CA VAL A 31 -6.27 -7.55 2.72
C VAL A 31 -7.17 -7.67 3.92
N ARG A 32 -7.53 -6.56 4.58
CA ARG A 32 -8.44 -6.58 5.74
C ARG A 32 -9.78 -7.25 5.44
N SER A 33 -10.36 -6.99 4.27
CA SER A 33 -11.60 -7.66 3.87
C SER A 33 -11.44 -9.15 3.53
N LEU A 34 -10.22 -9.58 3.17
CA LEU A 34 -9.94 -10.96 2.79
C LEU A 34 -9.36 -11.81 3.94
N LEU A 35 -8.93 -11.20 5.04
CA LEU A 35 -8.31 -11.89 6.19
C LEU A 35 -9.23 -12.96 6.81
N ASP A 36 -10.54 -12.75 6.80
CA ASP A 36 -11.52 -13.72 7.32
C ASP A 36 -11.91 -14.80 6.30
N VAL A 37 -11.58 -14.60 5.02
CA VAL A 37 -11.92 -15.51 3.91
C VAL A 37 -10.73 -16.43 3.57
N ILE A 38 -9.51 -15.89 3.61
CA ILE A 38 -8.29 -16.58 3.23
C ILE A 38 -7.44 -16.79 4.48
N ALA A 39 -7.36 -18.02 4.97
CA ALA A 39 -6.54 -18.36 6.13
C ALA A 39 -5.02 -18.39 5.82
N ASP A 40 -4.62 -18.57 4.57
CA ASP A 40 -3.21 -18.64 4.17
C ASP A 40 -2.62 -17.24 3.95
N ASP A 41 -1.73 -16.82 4.86
CA ASP A 41 -1.05 -15.52 4.83
C ASP A 41 -0.16 -15.34 3.59
N ARG A 42 0.45 -16.43 3.11
CA ARG A 42 1.32 -16.41 1.94
C ARG A 42 0.53 -16.20 0.66
N LEU A 43 -0.63 -16.85 0.55
CA LEU A 43 -1.54 -16.63 -0.57
C LEU A 43 -2.08 -15.19 -0.58
N LEU A 44 -2.45 -14.65 0.59
CA LEU A 44 -2.88 -13.26 0.74
C LEU A 44 -1.80 -12.26 0.32
N ALA A 45 -0.56 -12.49 0.76
CA ALA A 45 0.59 -11.68 0.38
C ALA A 45 0.80 -11.67 -1.15
N GLU A 46 0.78 -12.85 -1.79
CA GLU A 46 0.93 -12.98 -3.24
C GLU A 46 -0.16 -12.22 -4.00
N LYS A 47 -1.43 -12.37 -3.61
CA LYS A 47 -2.57 -11.77 -4.33
C LYS A 47 -2.69 -10.27 -4.14
N THR A 48 -2.17 -9.74 -3.04
CA THR A 48 -2.30 -8.32 -2.72
C THR A 48 -1.01 -7.54 -2.92
N GLY A 49 0.12 -8.21 -3.14
CA GLY A 49 1.43 -7.57 -3.29
C GLY A 49 1.96 -6.98 -1.99
N LEU A 50 1.43 -7.40 -0.83
CA LEU A 50 2.01 -7.14 0.48
C LEU A 50 3.04 -8.22 0.82
N SER A 51 3.87 -7.95 1.81
CA SER A 51 4.71 -8.98 2.42
C SER A 51 3.91 -9.85 3.40
N GLU A 52 4.36 -11.09 3.60
CA GLU A 52 3.75 -11.99 4.59
C GLU A 52 3.77 -11.39 6.00
N ALA A 53 4.83 -10.66 6.37
CA ALA A 53 4.95 -9.99 7.67
C ALA A 53 3.89 -8.89 7.87
N GLU A 54 3.55 -8.13 6.81
CA GLU A 54 2.47 -7.14 6.86
C GLU A 54 1.11 -7.82 7.04
N VAL A 55 0.86 -8.93 6.35
CA VAL A 55 -0.39 -9.71 6.49
C VAL A 55 -0.52 -10.27 7.91
N GLN A 56 0.54 -10.86 8.46
CA GLN A 56 0.56 -11.36 9.85
C GLN A 56 0.29 -10.26 10.87
N THR A 57 0.88 -9.08 10.67
CA THR A 57 0.65 -7.91 11.54
C THR A 57 -0.81 -7.47 11.49
N LEU A 58 -1.42 -7.43 10.31
CA LEU A 58 -2.84 -7.08 10.16
C LEU A 58 -3.76 -8.10 10.81
N ARG A 59 -3.43 -9.39 10.72
CA ARG A 59 -4.17 -10.46 11.38
C ARG A 59 -4.12 -10.36 12.89
N ALA A 60 -2.93 -10.08 13.44
CA ALA A 60 -2.76 -9.85 14.87
C ALA A 60 -3.52 -8.60 15.39
N GLN A 61 -3.87 -7.65 14.52
CA GLN A 61 -4.67 -6.46 14.87
C GLN A 61 -6.18 -6.69 14.76
N GLN A 62 -6.63 -7.76 14.09
CA GLN A 62 -8.04 -8.12 13.95
C GLN A 62 -8.59 -8.98 15.10
N HIS A 63 -7.68 -9.60 15.88
CA HIS A 63 -7.98 -10.40 17.07
C HIS A 63 -7.73 -9.60 18.36
#